data_AF-A0A6P1BV29-F1
#
_entry.id   AF-A0A6P1BV29-F1
#
_cell.length_a   1.000
_cell.length_b   1.000
_cell.length_c   1.000
_cell.angle_alpha   90.00
_cell.angle_beta   90.00
_cell.angle_gamma   90.00
#
_symmetry.space_group_name_H-M   'P 1'
#
loop_
_entity.id
_entity.type
_entity.pdbx_description
1 polymer ?
#
loop_
_entity_poly.entity_id
_entity_poly.type
_entity_poly.pdbx_seq_one_letter_code
_entity_poly.pdbx_strand_id
1 'polypeptide(L)' 'DGREDNPVNLDPRMAKLAGGVHRLDGQLMVVLDIDRVLELVPKTDSRTAVAA' A
#
# COMPACT_ATOMS: atom_id res chain seq x y z
N ASP A 1 -17.26 -6.38 3.44
CA ASP A 1 -16.10 -5.50 3.73
C ASP A 1 -16.14 -5.04 5.17
N GLY A 2 -15.14 -5.44 5.96
CA GLY A 2 -15.04 -5.17 7.42
C GLY A 2 -13.87 -4.26 7.78
N ARG A 3 -13.47 -3.38 6.86
CA ARG A 3 -12.31 -2.51 6.99
C ARG A 3 -12.74 -1.15 7.55
N GLU A 4 -12.01 -0.66 8.53
CA GLU A 4 -12.15 0.68 9.10
C GLU A 4 -11.30 1.70 8.34
N ASP A 5 -11.60 2.99 8.50
CA ASP A 5 -10.76 4.07 8.00
C ASP A 5 -9.38 4.09 8.68
N ASN A 6 -8.43 4.77 8.05
CA ASN A 6 -7.10 4.95 8.62
C ASN A 6 -7.21 5.67 9.98
N PRO A 7 -6.70 5.07 11.08
CA PRO A 7 -6.78 5.70 12.38
C PRO A 7 -5.87 6.93 12.43
N VAL A 8 -6.25 7.92 13.22
CA VAL A 8 -5.58 9.25 13.26
C VAL A 8 -4.12 9.20 13.70
N ASN A 9 -3.71 8.12 14.37
CA ASN A 9 -2.35 7.90 14.85
C ASN A 9 -1.49 7.05 13.89
N LEU A 10 -1.99 6.70 12.70
CA LEU A 10 -1.20 6.02 11.68
C LEU A 10 -0.14 6.97 11.12
N ASP A 11 1.06 6.46 10.86
CA ASP A 11 2.14 7.25 10.24
C ASP A 11 1.63 7.89 8.92
N PRO A 12 1.83 9.21 8.71
CA PRO A 12 1.29 9.90 7.54
C PRO A 12 1.78 9.38 6.18
N ARG A 13 2.99 8.79 6.12
CA ARG A 13 3.49 8.17 4.88
C ARG A 13 2.76 6.86 4.62
N MET A 14 2.54 6.07 5.67
CA MET A 14 1.74 4.84 5.58
C MET A 14 0.28 5.14 5.25
N ALA A 15 -0.33 6.17 5.85
CA ALA A 15 -1.72 6.55 5.60
C ALA A 15 -2.01 6.94 4.14
N LYS A 16 -1.00 7.43 3.39
CA LYS A 16 -1.12 7.70 1.96
C LYS A 16 -1.20 6.43 1.12
N LEU A 17 -0.54 5.36 1.55
CA LEU A 17 -0.49 4.06 0.86
C LEU A 17 -1.51 3.06 1.41
N ALA A 18 -2.02 3.29 2.61
CA ALA A 18 -3.04 2.46 3.23
C ALA A 18 -4.41 2.83 2.70
N GLY A 19 -5.14 1.84 2.22
CA GLY A 19 -6.58 1.93 2.23
C GLY A 19 -7.04 1.33 3.53
N GLY A 20 -7.15 2.04 4.65
CA GLY A 20 -7.79 1.53 5.88
C GLY A 20 -7.10 0.37 6.62
N VAL A 21 -7.80 -0.13 7.65
CA VAL A 21 -7.29 -1.13 8.59
C VAL A 21 -8.34 -2.20 8.95
N HIS A 22 -7.87 -3.36 9.37
CA HIS A 22 -8.69 -4.38 10.04
C HIS A 22 -8.19 -4.59 11.46
N ARG A 23 -9.13 -4.65 12.41
CA ARG A 23 -8.84 -5.09 13.76
C ARG A 23 -8.84 -6.61 13.80
N LEU A 24 -7.73 -7.17 14.26
CA LEU A 24 -7.58 -8.57 14.59
C LEU A 24 -7.45 -8.66 16.11
N ASP A 25 -7.52 -9.86 16.66
CA ASP A 25 -7.38 -10.05 18.11
C ASP A 25 -5.97 -9.62 18.57
N GLY A 26 -5.91 -8.53 19.35
CA GLY A 26 -4.66 -7.92 19.83
C GLY A 26 -3.76 -7.31 18.74
N GLN A 27 -4.19 -7.25 17.48
CA GLN A 27 -3.37 -6.77 16.37
C GLN A 27 -4.15 -5.83 15.44
N LEU A 28 -3.43 -4.96 14.74
CA LEU A 28 -3.98 -4.09 13.71
C LEU A 28 -3.34 -4.41 12.37
N MET A 29 -4.14 -4.87 11.41
CA MET A 29 -3.69 -5.14 10.05
C MET A 29 -3.97 -3.92 9.17
N VAL A 30 -2.91 -3.31 8.65
CA VAL A 30 -3.03 -2.23 7.66
C VAL A 30 -3.27 -2.85 6.30
N VAL A 31 -4.28 -2.36 5.57
CA VAL A 31 -4.57 -2.82 4.21
C VAL A 31 -3.85 -1.91 3.23
N LEU A 32 -2.96 -2.49 2.43
CA LEU A 32 -2.15 -1.76 1.47
C LEU A 32 -2.93 -1.56 0.16
N ASP A 33 -2.98 -0.32 -0.31
CA ASP A 33 -3.51 0.04 -1.64
C ASP A 33 -2.42 -0.22 -2.68
N ILE A 34 -2.59 -1.28 -3.47
CA ILE A 34 -1.59 -1.72 -4.45
C ILE A 34 -1.44 -0.71 -5.59
N ASP A 35 -2.52 -0.08 -6.04
CA ASP A 35 -2.47 0.87 -7.14
C ASP A 35 -1.58 2.07 -6.78
N ARG A 36 -1.74 2.59 -5.56
CA ARG A 36 -0.87 3.68 -5.04
C ARG A 36 0.58 3.26 -4.86
N VAL A 37 0.82 2.02 -4.47
CA VAL A 37 2.19 1.51 -4.30
C VAL A 37 2.88 1.35 -5.66
N LEU A 38 2.17 0.87 -6.68
CA LEU A 38 2.71 0.71 -8.02
C LEU A 38 3.10 2.04 -8.67
N GLU A 39 2.46 3.15 -8.27
CA GLU A 39 2.88 4.50 -8.70
C GLU A 39 4.25 4.92 -8.15
N LEU A 40 4.71 4.36 -7.02
CA LEU A 40 6.02 4.64 -6.44
C LEU A 40 7.16 3.88 -7.11
N VAL A 41 6.86 2.76 -7.77
CA VAL A 41 7.87 1.92 -8.41
C VAL A 41 8.23 2.53 -9.76
N PRO A 42 9.50 2.89 -10.02
CA PRO A 42 9.93 3.32 -11.34
C PRO A 42 9.53 2.26 -12.37
N LYS A 43 8.77 2.66 -13.40
CA LYS A 43 8.41 1.76 -14.50
C LYS A 43 9.70 1.36 -15.21
N THR A 44 10.24 0.22 -14.83
CA THR A 44 11.33 -0.40 -15.56
C THR A 44 10.71 -0.94 -16.83
N ASP A 45 10.90 -0.21 -17.92
CA ASP A 45 10.37 -0.58 -19.22
C ASP A 45 10.95 -1.95 -19.58
N SER A 46 10.11 -2.99 -19.57
CA SER A 46 10.54 -4.37 -19.80
C SER A 46 10.96 -4.63 -21.25
N ARG A 47 11.01 -3.57 -22.09
CA ARG A 47 11.41 -3.61 -23.50
C ARG A 47 12.89 -3.39 -23.75
N THR A 48 13.69 -3.03 -22.74
CA THR A 48 15.12 -2.72 -22.95
C THR A 48 16.03 -3.95 -22.87
N ALA A 49 15.50 -5.14 -22.60
CA ALA A 49 16.28 -6.38 -22.50
C ALA A 49 16.14 -7.27 -23.77
N VAL A 50 16.39 -6.71 -24.96
CA VAL A 50 16.69 -7.50 -26.18
C VAL A 50 17.82 -6.81 -26.93
N ALA A 51 19.04 -6.91 -26.40
CA ALA A 51 20.29 -6.68 -27.11
C ALA A 51 21.47 -7.03 -26.19
N ALA A 52 21.78 -8.31 -26.07
CA ALA A 52 23.09 -8.80 -25.63
C ALA A 52 23.35 -10.17 -26.27
#